data_AF-A0A5N6BA50-F1
#
_entry.id   AF-A0A5N6BA50-F1
#
_cell.length_a   1.000
_cell.length_b   1.000
_cell.length_c   1.000
_cell.angle_alpha   90.00
_cell.angle_beta   90.00
_cell.angle_gamma   90.00
#
_symmetry.space_group_name_H-M   'P 1'
#
loop_
_entity.id
_entity.type
_entity.pdbx_description
1 polymer ?
#
loop_
_entity_poly.entity_id
_entity_poly.type
_entity_poly.pdbx_seq_one_letter_code
_entity_poly.pdbx_strand_id
1 'polypeptide(L)'
;MPGRKELPSTLERSPKEAQETWIKAHDSAVETYGEGQRAHRTAFAALKHSYEKVGDHWEKKEGRGPSDEQAKKGTPKPGKTAEGVDANASKQHLYDVASRLGIPGRSKMTKDELVDAIKKANRKATAKAR
;
A
#
# COMPACT_ATOMS: atom_id res chain seq x y z
N MET A 1 -3.93 19.16 -13.02
CA MET A 1 -4.95 18.41 -12.26
C MET A 1 -4.52 18.44 -10.81
N PRO A 2 -5.32 18.89 -9.83
CA PRO A 2 -4.92 18.82 -8.43
C PRO A 2 -5.07 17.38 -7.92
N GLY A 3 -4.03 16.79 -7.34
CA GLY A 3 -4.01 15.41 -6.86
C GLY A 3 -5.11 15.08 -5.84
N ARG A 4 -5.70 16.09 -5.19
CA ARG A 4 -6.91 15.94 -4.37
C ARG A 4 -8.14 15.42 -5.14
N LYS A 5 -8.26 15.76 -6.43
CA LYS A 5 -9.38 15.30 -7.29
C LYS A 5 -9.17 13.87 -7.82
N GLU A 6 -7.92 13.44 -7.89
CA GLU A 6 -7.51 12.11 -8.36
C GLU A 6 -7.28 11.12 -7.20
N LEU A 7 -7.64 11.53 -5.97
CA LEU A 7 -7.31 10.78 -4.77
C LEU A 7 -8.04 9.42 -4.78
N PRO A 8 -7.32 8.29 -4.69
CA PRO A 8 -7.94 6.98 -4.61
C PRO A 8 -8.84 6.86 -3.37
N SER A 9 -9.97 6.16 -3.48
CA SER A 9 -10.89 5.99 -2.34
C SER A 9 -10.26 5.34 -1.10
N THR A 10 -9.22 4.52 -1.29
CA THR A 10 -8.45 3.97 -0.17
C THR A 10 -7.63 5.02 0.56
N LEU A 11 -7.27 6.13 -0.08
CA LEU A 11 -6.58 7.26 0.56
C LEU A 11 -7.57 8.25 1.18
N GLU A 12 -8.76 8.43 0.63
CA GLU A 12 -9.81 9.25 1.25
C GLU A 12 -10.15 8.79 2.68
N ARG A 13 -10.08 7.48 2.93
CA ARG A 13 -10.30 6.86 4.25
C ARG A 13 -9.03 6.72 5.10
N SER A 14 -7.89 7.19 4.60
CA SER A 14 -6.60 7.14 5.30
C SER A 14 -6.34 8.40 6.12
N PRO A 15 -5.36 8.36 7.05
CA PRO A 15 -4.85 9.56 7.74
C PRO A 15 -4.44 10.66 6.76
N LYS A 16 -4.56 11.92 7.19
CA LYS A 16 -4.26 13.10 6.36
C LYS A 16 -2.82 13.08 5.83
N GLU A 17 -1.89 12.59 6.63
CA GLU A 17 -0.48 12.51 6.27
C GLU A 17 -0.23 11.52 5.12
N ALA A 18 -1.02 10.43 5.03
CA ALA A 18 -0.96 9.50 3.89
C ALA A 18 -1.50 10.18 2.62
N GLN A 19 -2.63 10.90 2.74
CA GLN A 19 -3.22 11.67 1.64
C GLN A 19 -2.23 12.70 1.12
N GLU A 20 -1.65 13.51 2.00
CA GLU A 20 -0.66 14.53 1.62
C GLU A 20 0.58 13.93 0.96
N THR A 21 1.07 12.80 1.48
CA THR A 21 2.22 12.10 0.91
C THR A 21 1.94 11.71 -0.54
N TRP A 22 0.76 11.15 -0.80
CA TRP A 22 0.35 10.75 -2.14
C TRP A 22 0.11 11.95 -3.05
N ILE A 23 -0.63 12.97 -2.58
CA ILE A 23 -0.97 14.17 -3.35
C ILE A 23 0.30 14.91 -3.79
N LYS A 24 1.22 15.18 -2.87
CA LYS A 24 2.49 15.88 -3.19
C LYS A 24 3.31 15.10 -4.22
N ALA A 25 3.37 13.78 -4.08
CA ALA A 25 4.10 12.93 -5.01
C ALA A 25 3.39 12.81 -6.38
N HIS A 26 2.06 12.80 -6.40
CA HIS A 26 1.26 12.80 -7.63
C HIS A 26 1.43 14.12 -8.38
N ASP A 27 1.19 15.26 -7.73
CA ASP A 27 1.30 16.59 -8.34
C ASP A 27 2.69 16.80 -8.96
N SER A 28 3.77 16.48 -8.23
CA SER A 28 5.15 16.56 -8.74
C SER A 28 5.40 15.61 -9.92
N ALA A 29 4.83 14.41 -9.89
CA ALA A 29 4.96 13.45 -10.98
C ALA A 29 4.13 13.86 -12.22
N VAL A 30 3.01 14.54 -12.04
CA VAL A 30 2.21 15.12 -13.13
C VAL A 30 2.97 16.26 -13.79
N GLU A 31 3.63 17.13 -13.01
CA GLU A 31 4.50 18.19 -13.56
C GLU A 31 5.65 17.60 -14.38
N THR A 32 6.20 16.47 -13.94
CA THR A 32 7.37 15.85 -14.60
C THR A 32 7.00 15.01 -15.83
N TYR A 33 5.92 14.23 -15.74
CA TYR A 33 5.59 13.18 -16.73
C TYR A 33 4.26 13.40 -17.45
N GLY A 34 3.47 14.40 -17.04
CA GLY A 34 2.07 14.52 -17.41
C GLY A 34 1.15 13.62 -16.57
N GLU A 35 -0.15 13.89 -16.63
CA GLU A 35 -1.16 13.04 -15.99
C GLU A 35 -1.19 11.65 -16.62
N GLY A 36 -1.38 10.63 -15.79
CA GLY A 36 -1.51 9.25 -16.26
C GLY A 36 -0.83 8.22 -15.36
N GLN A 37 -0.82 6.96 -15.81
CA GLN A 37 -0.41 5.82 -14.98
C GLN A 37 0.98 5.97 -14.35
N ARG A 38 1.92 6.67 -15.00
CA ARG A 38 3.26 6.90 -14.47
C ARG A 38 3.23 7.79 -13.23
N ALA A 39 2.47 8.89 -13.26
CA ALA A 39 2.31 9.77 -12.11
C ALA A 39 1.68 9.05 -10.91
N HIS A 40 0.61 8.28 -11.16
CA HIS A 40 -0.04 7.45 -10.15
C HIS A 40 0.90 6.40 -9.53
N ARG A 41 1.71 5.71 -10.34
CA ARG A 41 2.69 4.72 -9.86
C ARG A 41 3.75 5.38 -8.97
N THR A 42 4.26 6.54 -9.34
CA THR A 42 5.22 7.31 -8.55
C THR A 42 4.62 7.71 -7.20
N ALA A 43 3.38 8.22 -7.20
CA ALA A 43 2.68 8.59 -5.98
C ALA A 43 2.48 7.39 -5.03
N PHE A 44 2.07 6.23 -5.56
CA PHE A 44 1.96 5.01 -4.77
C PHE A 44 3.31 4.49 -4.28
N ALA A 45 4.39 4.64 -5.04
CA ALA A 45 5.74 4.25 -4.59
C ALA A 45 6.20 5.10 -3.40
N ALA A 46 5.98 6.42 -3.47
CA ALA A 46 6.26 7.33 -2.36
C ALA A 46 5.44 6.99 -1.11
N LEU A 47 4.15 6.72 -1.28
CA LEU A 47 3.26 6.33 -0.20
C LEU A 47 3.73 5.03 0.48
N LYS A 48 4.01 3.98 -0.29
CA LYS A 48 4.43 2.66 0.22
C LYS A 48 5.74 2.67 0.99
N HIS A 49 6.54 3.73 0.85
CA HIS A 49 7.78 3.89 1.58
C HIS A 49 7.56 4.16 3.08
N SER A 50 6.41 4.72 3.46
CA SER A 50 6.08 5.04 4.86
C SER A 50 4.74 4.49 5.33
N TYR A 51 3.91 4.01 4.41
CA TYR A 51 2.58 3.48 4.68
C TYR A 51 2.40 2.10 4.08
N GLU A 52 1.56 1.29 4.71
CA GLU A 52 1.11 0.03 4.18
C GLU A 52 -0.42 0.00 4.14
N LYS A 53 -0.96 -0.86 3.29
CA LYS A 53 -2.39 -1.01 3.13
C LYS A 53 -2.92 -2.01 4.16
N VAL A 54 -3.89 -1.57 4.95
CA VAL A 54 -4.59 -2.40 5.94
C VAL A 54 -6.09 -2.27 5.67
N GLY A 55 -6.70 -3.35 5.21
CA GLY A 55 -8.10 -3.36 4.78
C GLY A 55 -8.34 -2.45 3.58
N ASP A 56 -9.12 -1.40 3.78
CA ASP A 56 -9.58 -0.46 2.77
C ASP A 56 -8.92 0.92 2.87
N HIS A 57 -7.92 1.09 3.74
CA HIS A 57 -7.16 2.32 3.94
C HIS A 57 -5.66 2.05 4.10
N TRP A 58 -4.88 3.11 4.32
CA TRP A 58 -3.42 3.07 4.51
C TRP A 58 -3.06 3.47 5.94
N GLU A 59 -2.20 2.69 6.57
CA GLU A 59 -1.68 2.91 7.91
C GLU A 59 -0.17 3.16 7.87
N LYS A 60 0.35 3.90 8.84
CA LYS A 60 1.78 4.20 8.92
C LYS A 60 2.55 2.94 9.31
N LYS A 61 3.61 2.65 8.59
CA LYS A 61 4.54 1.55 8.91
C LYS A 61 5.34 1.88 10.15
N GLU A 62 5.78 0.85 10.88
CA GLU A 62 6.75 1.00 11.97
C GLU A 62 8.09 1.56 11.47
N GLY A 63 8.54 1.10 10.29
CA GLY A 63 9.79 1.51 9.66
C GLY A 63 9.60 2.04 8.24
N ARG A 64 10.44 2.99 7.84
CA ARG A 64 10.51 3.45 6.45
C ARG A 64 11.32 2.48 5.60
N GLY A 65 10.86 2.24 4.37
CA GLY A 65 11.58 1.42 3.40
C GLY A 65 10.66 0.72 2.40
N PRO A 66 11.23 0.00 1.43
CA PRO A 66 10.47 -0.71 0.41
C PRO A 66 9.48 -1.69 1.05
N SER A 67 8.26 -1.74 0.54
CA SER A 67 7.20 -2.64 1.04
C SER A 67 7.39 -4.10 0.60
N ASP A 68 8.04 -4.31 -0.54
CA ASP A 68 8.27 -5.63 -1.12
C ASP A 68 9.52 -5.63 -2.01
N GLU A 69 9.89 -6.81 -2.50
CA GLU A 69 11.04 -7.00 -3.40
C GLU A 69 10.93 -6.18 -4.70
N GLN A 70 9.72 -5.97 -5.22
CA GLN A 70 9.54 -5.14 -6.41
C GLN A 70 9.84 -3.67 -6.11
N ALA A 71 9.38 -3.15 -4.98
CA ALA A 71 9.68 -1.79 -4.53
C ALA A 71 11.19 -1.61 -4.28
N LYS A 72 11.87 -2.64 -3.77
CA LYS A 72 13.33 -2.63 -3.55
C LYS A 72 14.13 -2.56 -4.85
N LYS A 73 13.68 -3.22 -5.92
CA LYS A 73 14.40 -3.25 -7.20
C LYS A 73 14.44 -1.90 -7.92
N GLY A 74 13.48 -1.00 -7.67
CA GLY A 74 13.43 0.33 -8.30
C GLY A 74 13.34 0.31 -9.83
N THR A 75 13.01 -0.84 -10.44
CA THR A 75 13.02 -1.05 -11.90
C THR A 75 11.59 -1.19 -12.45
N PRO A 76 11.33 -0.73 -13.69
CA PRO A 76 10.02 -0.91 -14.33
C PRO A 76 9.73 -2.36 -14.75
N LYS A 77 10.71 -3.29 -14.67
CA LYS A 77 10.46 -4.70 -15.02
C LYS A 77 9.38 -5.30 -14.11
N PRO A 78 8.35 -5.95 -14.66
CA PRO A 78 7.26 -6.50 -13.87
C PRO A 78 7.74 -7.66 -12.97
N GLY A 79 7.13 -7.77 -11.80
CA GLY A 79 7.41 -8.80 -10.80
C GLY A 79 6.24 -8.95 -9.83
N LYS A 80 6.32 -9.97 -8.96
CA LYS A 80 5.32 -10.16 -7.90
C LYS A 80 5.37 -8.96 -6.95
N THR A 81 4.19 -8.43 -6.62
CA THR A 81 4.05 -7.33 -5.65
C THR A 81 3.20 -7.76 -4.47
N ALA A 82 3.37 -7.05 -3.35
CA ALA A 82 2.56 -7.21 -2.15
C ALA A 82 1.33 -6.28 -2.13
N GLU A 83 1.06 -5.55 -3.23
CA GLU A 83 -0.15 -4.72 -3.39
C GLU A 83 -0.38 -3.68 -2.27
N GLY A 84 0.71 -3.19 -1.68
CA GLY A 84 0.68 -2.22 -0.58
C GLY A 84 0.83 -2.84 0.80
N VAL A 85 0.80 -4.16 0.94
CA VAL A 85 1.20 -4.84 2.20
C VAL A 85 2.71 -4.72 2.38
N ASP A 86 3.17 -4.50 3.62
CA ASP A 86 4.60 -4.53 3.92
C ASP A 86 5.10 -5.98 4.09
N ALA A 87 5.41 -6.64 2.98
CA ALA A 87 5.98 -8.00 2.98
C ALA A 87 7.35 -8.07 3.68
N ASN A 88 8.03 -6.94 3.85
CA ASN A 88 9.30 -6.86 4.57
C ASN A 88 9.13 -6.77 6.10
N ALA A 89 7.92 -6.49 6.61
CA ALA A 89 7.64 -6.40 8.04
C ALA A 89 7.94 -7.71 8.78
N SER A 90 8.01 -7.67 10.12
CA SER A 90 8.20 -8.89 10.91
C SER A 90 7.00 -9.84 10.76
N LYS A 91 7.20 -11.15 11.00
CA LYS A 91 6.08 -12.11 11.04
C LYS A 91 5.05 -11.71 12.10
N GLN A 92 5.51 -11.18 13.23
CA GLN A 92 4.66 -10.72 14.32
C GLN A 92 3.76 -9.56 13.85
N HIS A 93 4.33 -8.55 13.20
CA HIS A 93 3.56 -7.44 12.64
C HIS A 93 2.48 -7.91 11.65
N LEU A 94 2.86 -8.79 10.71
CA LEU A 94 1.90 -9.36 9.75
C LEU A 94 0.82 -10.18 10.45
N TYR A 95 1.16 -10.91 11.51
CA TYR A 95 0.20 -11.62 12.32
C TYR A 95 -0.80 -10.67 12.99
N ASP A 96 -0.31 -9.55 13.53
CA ASP A 96 -1.15 -8.54 14.20
C ASP A 96 -2.07 -7.83 13.20
N VAL A 97 -1.56 -7.46 12.01
CA VAL A 97 -2.39 -6.96 10.90
C VAL A 97 -3.45 -7.99 10.50
N ALA A 98 -3.06 -9.26 10.31
CA ALA A 98 -4.01 -10.33 9.99
C ALA A 98 -5.07 -10.54 11.08
N SER A 99 -4.69 -10.33 12.35
CA SER A 99 -5.60 -10.38 13.50
C SER A 99 -6.62 -9.25 13.46
N ARG A 100 -6.17 -8.00 13.21
CA ARG A 100 -7.05 -6.83 13.05
C ARG A 100 -8.02 -6.97 11.88
N LEU A 101 -7.59 -7.65 10.80
CA LEU A 101 -8.42 -7.96 9.64
C LEU A 101 -9.31 -9.21 9.84
N GLY A 102 -9.27 -9.85 11.00
CA GLY A 102 -10.12 -11.00 11.32
C GLY A 102 -9.82 -12.24 10.47
N ILE A 103 -8.58 -12.43 10.03
CA ILE A 103 -8.20 -13.55 9.17
C ILE A 103 -8.15 -14.85 10.00
N PRO A 104 -8.99 -15.85 9.69
CA PRO A 104 -8.97 -17.13 10.40
C PRO A 104 -7.74 -17.96 10.01
N GLY A 105 -7.26 -18.80 10.93
CA GLY A 105 -6.10 -19.67 10.68
C GLY A 105 -4.74 -18.96 10.68
N ARG A 106 -4.69 -17.63 10.85
CA ARG A 106 -3.48 -16.79 10.86
C ARG A 106 -2.36 -17.29 11.77
N SER A 107 -2.67 -17.95 12.89
CA SER A 107 -1.67 -18.48 13.84
C SER A 107 -0.83 -19.63 13.29
N LYS A 108 -1.33 -20.34 12.28
CA LYS A 108 -0.60 -21.43 11.63
C LYS A 108 0.16 -20.98 10.38
N MET A 109 -0.07 -19.75 9.93
CA MET A 109 0.50 -19.24 8.69
C MET A 109 1.98 -18.89 8.84
N THR A 110 2.73 -19.15 7.79
CA THR A 110 4.06 -18.60 7.54
C THR A 110 3.98 -17.11 7.20
N LYS A 111 5.14 -16.45 7.11
CA LYS A 111 5.21 -15.03 6.77
C LYS A 111 4.58 -14.76 5.39
N ASP A 112 4.91 -15.58 4.40
CA ASP A 112 4.40 -15.42 3.03
C ASP A 112 2.90 -15.69 2.94
N GLU A 113 2.40 -16.69 3.66
CA GLU A 113 0.96 -16.96 3.74
C GLU A 113 0.19 -15.81 4.41
N LEU A 114 0.77 -15.18 5.44
CA LEU A 114 0.18 -13.98 6.05
C LEU A 114 0.10 -12.83 5.05
N VAL A 115 1.17 -12.57 4.27
CA VAL A 115 1.18 -11.53 3.23
C VAL A 115 0.08 -11.79 2.21
N ASP A 116 -0.03 -13.01 1.69
CA ASP A 116 -1.06 -13.35 0.70
C ASP A 116 -2.49 -13.31 1.26
N ALA A 117 -2.67 -13.74 2.52
CA ALA A 117 -3.95 -13.63 3.20
C ALA A 117 -4.37 -12.16 3.40
N ILE A 118 -3.45 -11.30 3.84
CA ILE A 118 -3.69 -9.85 4.01
C ILE A 118 -3.99 -9.21 2.66
N LYS A 119 -3.24 -9.53 1.59
CA LYS A 119 -3.55 -9.05 0.23
C LYS A 119 -4.98 -9.38 -0.16
N LYS A 120 -5.41 -10.64 0.05
CA LYS A 120 -6.78 -11.07 -0.24
C LYS A 120 -7.81 -10.33 0.61
N ALA A 121 -7.55 -10.13 1.90
CA ALA A 121 -8.42 -9.38 2.80
C ALA A 121 -8.55 -7.91 2.36
N ASN A 122 -7.43 -7.26 2.03
CA ASN A 122 -7.37 -5.88 1.55
C ASN A 122 -8.17 -5.68 0.26
N ARG A 123 -8.02 -6.60 -0.71
CA ARG A 123 -8.81 -6.57 -1.96
C ARG A 123 -10.31 -6.64 -1.66
N LYS A 124 -10.73 -7.55 -0.77
CA LYS A 124 -12.15 -7.69 -0.37
C LYS A 124 -12.67 -6.43 0.33
N ALA A 125 -11.92 -5.90 1.29
CA ALA A 125 -12.30 -4.69 2.02
C ALA A 125 -12.42 -3.48 1.07
N THR A 126 -11.44 -3.30 0.17
CA THR A 126 -11.48 -2.25 -0.85
C THR A 126 -12.66 -2.41 -1.80
N ALA A 127 -13.00 -3.63 -2.21
CA ALA A 127 -14.14 -3.88 -3.09
C ALA A 127 -15.48 -3.59 -2.38
N LYS A 128 -15.59 -3.85 -1.08
CA LYS A 128 -16.79 -3.56 -0.28
C LYS A 128 -16.99 -2.06 -0.01
N ALA A 129 -15.90 -1.30 0.05
CA ALA A 129 -15.90 0.14 0.34
C ALA A 129 -15.94 1.02 -0.94
N ARG A 130 -16.30 0.43 -2.08
CA ARG A 130 -16.45 1.09 -3.39
C ARG A 130 -17.90 1.06 -3.83
#